data_AF-A0A8H5C367-F1
#
_entry.id   AF-A0A8H5C367-F1
#
_cell.length_a   1.000
_cell.length_b   1.000
_cell.length_c   1.000
_cell.angle_alpha   90.00
_cell.angle_beta   90.00
_cell.angle_gamma   90.00
#
_symmetry.space_group_name_H-M   'P 1'
#
loop_
_entity.id
_entity.type
_entity.pdbx_description
1 polymer ?
#
loop_
_entity_poly.entity_id
_entity_poly.type
_entity_poly.pdbx_seq_one_letter_code
_entity_poly.pdbx_strand_id
1 'polypeptide(L)'
;MQPTRPVPSSSAIIDGKLYLGNLQSNLDGEHRASLGITHIVSVCPEGGPSTGPTHLVLDVKDNEYEDILGHLERGACTLHDWRVEERDGCCCVSDKNTRYGRDGSTGLYQISSVHSFINGSDGLLTERAGRKEIHPNYGFLKQLQIYVQCGYAFKPKDPTYRSWKRRYTHGVRQYLEYAEDVAIIVPDRLSIATDFPADGLQGRWMLQEFEITHLVVIGSEEVPSCATNLRLPVHRVDTSEPDIDIWTKKAVPSAARVIEQAIKGDGSVLVYSKHETKSLLVICAYLMAASRLSSREAMSVMEERLVLFDPCPTFFRQSEILDTLPLGEISSGDATQDSIKSDQGSSQKSRRQSFPTTRSSSLRTYAGDTSLPGGKVDPEDNSIEDTARREAFEEIGLPRDKLKVPLLCVLEPFLAAELIVIPVVVLILDKSLTPLLNQAEVDSLFSHPLASFLSTTPPFPSEPDTLEFEYHTFHDYDYAHSPGARKDKFRVHSFLTGREAGGVKPVFGLTAAMLIRTATIGYGREPSFEVHAPGSPSTEERIAWALLTRKVFVDACEKEGVDLTVARRIAGVDDQGSRVRLKEKRRKQVRSKL
;
A
#
# COMPACT_ATOMS: atom_id res chain seq x y z
N MET A 1 -31.19 7.98 -1.37
CA MET A 1 -31.16 8.66 -0.06
C MET A 1 -30.03 9.66 -0.10
N GLN A 2 -30.23 10.90 0.36
CA GLN A 2 -29.12 11.84 0.49
C GLN A 2 -28.12 11.28 1.51
N PRO A 3 -26.79 11.36 1.29
CA PRO A 3 -25.82 10.93 2.28
C PRO A 3 -26.04 11.73 3.57
N THR A 4 -26.19 11.04 4.69
CA THR A 4 -26.30 11.67 6.01
C THR A 4 -25.00 12.45 6.25
N ARG A 5 -25.11 13.78 6.32
CA ARG A 5 -23.97 14.63 6.69
C ARG A 5 -23.42 14.16 8.05
N PRO A 6 -22.09 14.08 8.24
CA PRO A 6 -21.51 13.81 9.56
C PRO A 6 -22.05 14.83 10.56
N VAL A 7 -22.31 14.40 11.81
CA VAL A 7 -22.87 15.27 12.86
C VAL A 7 -21.75 16.18 13.40
N PRO A 8 -21.99 17.49 13.64
CA PRO A 8 -21.03 18.35 14.32
C PRO A 8 -20.72 17.79 15.72
N SER A 9 -19.44 17.78 16.10
CA SER A 9 -18.97 17.25 17.37
C SER A 9 -17.76 18.05 17.83
N SER A 10 -17.87 18.66 19.01
CA SER A 10 -16.80 19.41 19.67
C SER A 10 -16.64 18.96 21.12
N SER A 11 -15.40 18.73 21.56
CA SER A 11 -15.04 18.48 22.96
C SER A 11 -14.36 19.69 23.56
N ALA A 12 -14.81 20.12 24.74
CA ALA A 12 -14.17 21.20 25.47
C ALA A 12 -12.78 20.76 25.97
N ILE A 13 -11.78 21.59 25.70
CA ILE A 13 -10.42 21.45 26.23
C ILE A 13 -10.25 22.40 27.41
N ILE A 14 -10.75 23.63 27.25
CA ILE A 14 -10.92 24.61 28.31
C ILE A 14 -12.36 25.11 28.19
N ASP A 15 -13.19 24.79 29.17
CA ASP A 15 -14.61 25.12 29.14
C ASP A 15 -14.84 26.61 28.83
N GLY A 16 -15.68 26.88 27.83
CA GLY A 16 -16.03 28.23 27.39
C GLY A 16 -14.90 29.03 26.71
N LYS A 17 -13.73 28.44 26.46
CA LYS A 17 -12.57 29.13 25.85
C LYS A 17 -11.91 28.40 24.70
N LEU A 18 -11.79 27.08 24.78
CA LEU A 18 -11.11 26.27 23.76
C LEU A 18 -11.83 24.94 23.56
N TYR A 19 -12.22 24.70 22.31
CA TYR A 19 -12.85 23.48 21.86
C TYR A 19 -12.02 22.79 20.77
N LEU A 20 -12.10 21.47 20.73
CA LEU A 20 -11.57 20.65 19.65
C LEU A 20 -12.74 19.99 18.91
N GLY A 21 -12.90 20.27 17.62
CA GLY A 21 -14.06 19.85 16.82
C GLY A 21 -13.73 19.14 15.51
N ASN A 22 -14.73 18.53 14.88
CA ASN A 22 -14.62 18.08 13.49
C ASN A 22 -14.86 19.22 12.49
N LEU A 23 -14.49 19.03 11.24
CA LEU A 23 -14.70 20.03 10.19
C LEU A 23 -16.17 20.47 10.05
N GLN A 24 -17.13 19.55 10.30
CA GLN A 24 -18.55 19.89 10.27
C GLN A 24 -18.93 20.92 11.37
N SER A 25 -18.29 20.86 12.53
CA SER A 25 -18.50 21.80 13.64
C SER A 25 -18.16 23.24 13.25
N ASN A 26 -17.25 23.43 12.29
CA ASN A 26 -16.91 24.76 11.79
C ASN A 26 -17.95 25.34 10.83
N LEU A 27 -18.62 24.46 10.08
CA LEU A 27 -19.57 24.82 9.04
C LEU A 27 -20.97 25.07 9.62
N ASP A 28 -21.27 24.47 10.78
CA ASP A 28 -22.55 24.60 11.47
C ASP A 28 -22.63 25.88 12.32
N GLY A 29 -23.44 26.84 11.87
CA GLY A 29 -23.62 28.12 12.55
C GLY A 29 -24.33 28.01 13.90
N GLU A 30 -25.28 27.09 14.05
CA GLU A 30 -26.05 26.91 15.29
C GLU A 30 -25.21 26.24 16.37
N HIS A 31 -24.43 25.21 15.98
CA HIS A 31 -23.50 24.53 16.87
C HIS A 31 -22.45 25.50 17.44
N ARG A 32 -21.87 26.36 16.59
CA ARG A 32 -20.91 27.38 17.03
C ARG A 32 -21.53 28.40 17.97
N ALA A 33 -22.73 28.88 17.66
CA ALA A 33 -23.46 29.81 18.51
C ALA A 33 -23.77 29.21 19.88
N SER A 34 -24.12 27.91 19.93
CA SER A 34 -24.41 27.20 21.18
C SER A 34 -23.20 27.09 22.11
N LEU A 35 -21.99 27.02 21.55
CA LEU A 35 -20.72 26.92 22.29
C LEU A 35 -20.01 28.29 22.45
N GLY A 36 -20.58 29.35 21.89
CA GLY A 36 -20.00 30.70 21.92
C GLY A 36 -18.74 30.87 21.06
N ILE A 37 -18.47 29.99 20.09
CA ILE A 37 -17.23 30.00 19.29
C ILE A 37 -17.18 31.26 18.42
N THR A 38 -16.17 32.11 18.63
CA THR A 38 -15.92 33.34 17.87
C THR A 38 -14.80 33.18 16.84
N HIS A 39 -13.82 32.30 17.09
CA HIS A 39 -12.62 32.10 16.27
C HIS A 39 -12.46 30.63 15.88
N ILE A 40 -12.00 30.37 14.65
CA ILE A 40 -11.75 29.01 14.16
C ILE A 40 -10.31 28.87 13.66
N VAL A 41 -9.69 27.75 14.00
CA VAL A 41 -8.44 27.28 13.40
C VAL A 41 -8.70 25.91 12.76
N SER A 42 -8.64 25.84 11.43
CA SER A 42 -8.68 24.58 10.68
C SER A 42 -7.26 24.09 10.42
N VAL A 43 -6.95 22.85 10.80
CA VAL A 43 -5.61 22.25 10.68
C VAL A 43 -5.63 21.18 9.57
N CYS A 44 -6.15 21.53 8.40
CA CYS A 44 -6.21 20.65 7.24
C CYS A 44 -6.39 21.46 5.93
N PRO A 45 -5.86 20.98 4.79
CA PRO A 45 -5.98 21.67 3.49
C PRO A 45 -7.42 21.86 3.00
N GLU A 46 -8.34 20.97 3.38
CA GLU A 46 -9.74 21.01 2.94
C GLU A 46 -10.65 21.81 3.88
N GLY A 47 -10.05 22.53 4.85
CA GLY A 47 -10.76 23.33 5.84
C GLY A 47 -11.34 24.63 5.27
N GLY A 48 -12.09 24.54 4.16
CA GLY A 48 -12.66 25.66 3.42
C GLY A 48 -13.33 26.73 4.31
N PRO A 49 -13.55 27.95 3.76
CA PRO A 49 -13.91 29.11 4.56
C PRO A 49 -15.14 28.84 5.44
N SER A 50 -14.96 28.96 6.76
CA SER A 50 -16.08 28.99 7.69
C SER A 50 -16.98 30.19 7.36
N THR A 51 -18.25 30.11 7.74
CA THR A 51 -19.21 31.23 7.61
C THR A 51 -19.02 32.33 8.67
N GLY A 52 -17.96 32.28 9.48
CA GLY A 52 -17.68 33.21 10.57
C GLY A 52 -16.62 34.29 10.22
N PRO A 53 -16.52 35.37 11.02
CA PRO A 53 -15.70 36.55 10.71
C PRO A 53 -14.18 36.33 10.85
N THR A 54 -13.72 35.38 11.68
CA THR A 54 -12.29 35.13 11.93
C THR A 54 -11.96 33.64 11.81
N HIS A 55 -11.25 33.28 10.74
CA HIS A 55 -10.89 31.90 10.42
C HIS A 55 -9.45 31.80 9.93
N LEU A 56 -8.63 31.02 10.63
CA LEU A 56 -7.27 30.65 10.22
C LEU A 56 -7.27 29.23 9.67
N VAL A 57 -6.70 29.05 8.49
CA VAL A 57 -6.46 27.72 7.90
C VAL A 57 -4.96 27.45 7.89
N LEU A 58 -4.56 26.35 8.52
CA LEU A 58 -3.21 25.81 8.52
C LEU A 58 -3.21 24.56 7.62
N ASP A 59 -2.46 24.63 6.52
CA ASP A 59 -2.28 23.51 5.60
C ASP A 59 -1.26 22.53 6.19
N VAL A 60 -1.74 21.69 7.11
CA VAL A 60 -0.96 20.64 7.76
C VAL A 60 -1.42 19.30 7.21
N LYS A 61 -0.48 18.51 6.68
CA LYS A 61 -0.76 17.18 6.17
C LYS A 61 -0.47 16.13 7.24
N ASP A 62 -1.27 15.08 7.27
CA ASP A 62 -0.98 13.93 8.12
C ASP A 62 0.01 12.99 7.45
N ASN A 63 1.30 13.20 7.71
CA ASN A 63 2.38 12.29 7.36
C ASN A 63 3.62 12.58 8.23
N GLU A 64 4.58 11.66 8.25
CA GLU A 64 5.78 11.74 9.07
C GLU A 64 6.75 12.84 8.62
N TYR A 65 6.59 13.40 7.42
CA TYR A 65 7.49 14.44 6.88
C TYR A 65 6.99 15.87 7.13
N GLU A 66 5.74 16.04 7.58
CA GLU A 66 5.10 17.34 7.74
C GLU A 66 5.83 18.24 8.75
N ASP A 67 5.98 19.53 8.42
CA ASP A 67 6.69 20.50 9.27
C ASP A 67 5.78 21.17 10.29
N ILE A 68 5.26 20.39 11.23
CA ILE A 68 4.32 20.85 12.26
C ILE A 68 4.92 22.02 13.06
N LEU A 69 6.22 21.96 13.43
CA LEU A 69 6.90 23.07 14.12
C LEU A 69 6.88 24.38 13.31
N GLY A 70 7.03 24.30 11.99
CA GLY A 70 6.96 25.47 11.10
C GLY A 70 5.61 26.17 11.16
N HIS A 71 4.52 25.44 11.37
CA HIS A 71 3.17 25.99 11.50
C HIS A 71 2.86 26.56 12.89
N LEU A 72 3.66 26.24 13.91
CA LEU A 72 3.41 26.68 15.30
C LEU A 72 3.49 28.17 15.49
N GLU A 73 4.47 28.85 14.89
CA GLU A 73 4.59 30.30 15.06
C GLU A 73 3.32 31.00 14.55
N ARG A 74 2.75 30.52 13.44
CA ARG A 74 1.52 31.07 12.88
C ARG A 74 0.27 30.61 13.64
N GLY A 75 0.19 29.35 14.04
CA GLY A 75 -0.98 28.80 14.73
C GLY A 75 -1.06 29.20 16.21
N ALA A 76 0.02 29.03 16.96
CA ALA A 76 0.06 29.23 18.41
C ALA A 76 0.11 30.71 18.79
N CYS A 77 0.85 31.57 18.07
CA CYS A 77 0.82 33.01 18.33
C CYS A 77 -0.56 33.57 18.04
N THR A 78 -1.18 33.23 16.90
CA THR A 78 -2.53 33.71 16.58
C THR A 78 -3.58 33.21 17.59
N LEU A 79 -3.52 31.94 18.02
CA LEU A 79 -4.39 31.44 19.08
C LEU A 79 -4.14 32.16 20.42
N HIS A 80 -2.89 32.46 20.75
CA HIS A 80 -2.53 33.17 21.98
C HIS A 80 -3.02 34.61 21.94
N ASP A 81 -2.77 35.34 20.85
CA ASP A 81 -3.18 36.72 20.65
C ASP A 81 -4.71 36.83 20.73
N TRP A 82 -5.45 35.92 20.07
CA TRP A 82 -6.91 35.86 20.17
C TRP A 82 -7.40 35.57 21.59
N ARG A 83 -6.70 34.74 22.36
CA ARG A 83 -7.08 34.43 23.75
C ARG A 83 -6.74 35.56 24.73
N VAL A 84 -5.69 36.33 24.47
CA VAL A 84 -5.16 37.36 25.39
C VAL A 84 -5.75 38.73 25.10
N GLU A 85 -5.91 39.11 23.84
CA GLU A 85 -6.40 40.44 23.44
C GLU A 85 -7.93 40.52 23.44
N GLU A 86 -8.63 39.42 23.14
CA GLU A 86 -10.10 39.36 23.22
C GLU A 86 -10.57 38.65 24.48
N ARG A 87 -10.92 39.43 25.52
CA ARG A 87 -11.30 38.92 26.84
C ARG A 87 -12.49 37.93 26.85
N ASP A 88 -13.29 37.89 25.79
CA ASP A 88 -14.47 37.03 25.62
C ASP A 88 -14.39 36.09 24.39
N GLY A 89 -13.20 35.93 23.79
CA GLY A 89 -13.01 35.10 22.60
C GLY A 89 -13.01 33.59 22.91
N CYS A 90 -13.80 32.80 22.18
CA CYS A 90 -13.82 31.34 22.28
C CYS A 90 -13.35 30.71 20.96
N CYS A 91 -12.30 29.89 21.04
CA CYS A 91 -11.64 29.30 19.88
C CYS A 91 -12.04 27.84 19.67
N CYS A 92 -12.19 27.44 18.41
CA CYS A 92 -12.35 26.03 18.02
C CYS A 92 -11.21 25.61 17.09
N VAL A 93 -10.46 24.58 17.48
CA VAL A 93 -9.46 23.92 16.64
C VAL A 93 -10.10 22.69 16.00
N SER A 94 -9.91 22.53 14.71
CA SER A 94 -10.72 21.60 13.92
C SER A 94 -9.92 20.87 12.86
N ASP A 95 -10.34 19.63 12.58
CA ASP A 95 -9.73 18.75 11.60
C ASP A 95 -10.76 17.85 10.92
N LYS A 96 -10.36 17.28 9.78
CA LYS A 96 -11.13 16.38 8.93
C LYS A 96 -11.65 15.15 9.69
N ASN A 97 -10.85 14.57 10.59
CA ASN A 97 -11.17 13.32 11.29
C ASN A 97 -10.82 13.38 12.79
N THR A 98 -11.66 14.03 13.60
CA THR A 98 -11.49 14.01 15.08
C THR A 98 -11.78 12.65 15.74
N ARG A 99 -11.89 11.55 14.99
CA ARG A 99 -12.20 10.21 15.53
C ARG A 99 -10.98 9.29 15.70
N TYR A 100 -9.88 9.50 14.98
CA TYR A 100 -8.76 8.55 14.99
C TYR A 100 -7.43 9.28 15.18
N GLY A 101 -6.73 8.93 16.27
CA GLY A 101 -5.53 9.64 16.76
C GLY A 101 -4.26 9.38 15.95
N ARG A 102 -4.29 9.51 14.62
CA ARG A 102 -3.11 9.56 13.75
C ARG A 102 -2.87 10.94 13.13
N ASP A 103 -3.88 11.80 13.11
CA ASP A 103 -3.86 13.02 12.29
C ASP A 103 -3.03 14.19 12.86
N GLY A 104 -2.37 14.95 11.98
CA GLY A 104 -1.55 16.14 12.25
C GLY A 104 -2.24 17.26 13.06
N SER A 105 -3.57 17.22 13.20
CA SER A 105 -4.32 18.07 14.13
C SER A 105 -4.11 17.74 15.60
N THR A 106 -3.89 16.46 15.93
CA THR A 106 -3.48 16.04 17.28
C THR A 106 -2.10 16.60 17.60
N GLY A 107 -1.24 16.68 16.58
CA GLY A 107 0.10 17.24 16.75
C GLY A 107 0.08 18.74 17.02
N LEU A 108 -0.69 19.50 16.26
CA LEU A 108 -0.84 20.94 16.47
C LEU A 108 -1.65 21.25 17.74
N TYR A 109 -2.63 20.41 18.09
CA TYR A 109 -3.36 20.44 19.36
C TYR A 109 -2.42 20.18 20.54
N GLN A 110 -1.62 19.13 20.52
CA GLN A 110 -0.67 18.81 21.59
C GLN A 110 0.37 19.91 21.73
N ILE A 111 0.90 20.45 20.63
CA ILE A 111 1.87 21.53 20.74
C ILE A 111 1.22 22.84 21.19
N SER A 112 -0.01 23.15 20.78
CA SER A 112 -0.77 24.30 21.31
C SER A 112 -1.11 24.13 22.80
N SER A 113 -1.35 22.89 23.23
CA SER A 113 -1.50 22.51 24.64
C SER A 113 -0.20 22.72 25.42
N VAL A 114 0.95 22.35 24.85
CA VAL A 114 2.28 22.54 25.46
C VAL A 114 2.73 24.02 25.43
N HIS A 115 2.38 24.79 24.39
CA HIS A 115 2.65 26.22 24.31
C HIS A 115 1.81 27.01 25.33
N SER A 116 0.54 26.60 25.53
CA SER A 116 -0.33 27.14 26.58
C SER A 116 0.12 26.75 27.99
N PHE A 117 0.69 25.54 28.16
CA PHE A 117 1.26 25.03 29.41
C PHE A 117 2.44 25.87 29.93
N ILE A 118 3.20 26.53 29.05
CA ILE A 118 4.49 27.15 29.40
C ILE A 118 4.38 28.63 29.68
N ASN A 119 3.32 29.27 29.17
CA ASN A 119 2.99 30.67 29.45
C ASN A 119 2.04 30.85 30.65
N GLY A 120 1.92 29.84 31.53
CA GLY A 120 1.39 30.02 32.89
C GLY A 120 -0.12 29.92 33.06
N SER A 121 -0.74 28.81 32.67
CA SER A 121 -2.06 28.40 33.16
C SER A 121 -1.98 26.97 33.69
N ASP A 122 -2.48 26.77 34.91
CA ASP A 122 -2.39 25.57 35.76
C ASP A 122 -2.28 24.22 35.05
N GLY A 123 -1.36 23.41 35.58
CA GLY A 123 -0.94 22.15 35.00
C GLY A 123 -1.89 21.00 35.30
N LEU A 124 -2.10 20.18 34.28
CA LEU A 124 -2.24 18.74 34.39
C LEU A 124 -1.99 18.17 32.99
N LEU A 125 -0.96 17.33 32.87
CA LEU A 125 -0.93 16.25 31.89
C LEU A 125 -2.11 15.32 32.22
N THR A 126 -3.34 15.77 31.96
CA THR A 126 -4.50 14.88 31.98
C THR A 126 -4.53 14.19 30.63
N GLU A 127 -3.86 13.07 30.60
CA GLU A 127 -3.97 11.95 29.67
C GLU A 127 -5.42 11.40 29.53
N ARG A 128 -6.46 12.19 29.83
CA ARG A 128 -7.85 11.71 29.99
C ARG A 128 -8.92 12.70 29.51
N ALA A 129 -8.71 13.36 28.38
CA ALA A 129 -9.85 13.88 27.62
C ALA A 129 -10.52 12.74 26.82
N GLY A 130 -11.16 11.80 27.52
CA GLY A 130 -12.21 10.92 27.00
C GLY A 130 -11.95 10.04 25.76
N ARG A 131 -10.71 9.91 25.26
CA ARG A 131 -10.41 9.11 24.05
C ARG A 131 -9.46 7.98 24.39
N LYS A 132 -9.80 6.77 23.91
CA LYS A 132 -9.22 5.52 24.40
C LYS A 132 -7.82 5.19 23.87
N GLU A 133 -7.30 5.87 22.86
CA GLU A 133 -5.94 5.67 22.33
C GLU A 133 -5.56 6.84 21.41
N ILE A 134 -4.39 7.46 21.63
CA ILE A 134 -3.78 8.45 20.73
C ILE A 134 -2.44 7.88 20.29
N HIS A 135 -2.21 7.75 18.99
CA HIS A 135 -1.02 7.13 18.40
C HIS A 135 -0.25 8.14 17.53
N PRO A 136 0.53 9.05 18.14
CA PRO A 136 1.29 10.04 17.40
C PRO A 136 2.31 9.38 16.46
N ASN A 137 2.39 9.85 15.22
CA ASN A 137 3.38 9.34 14.27
C ASN A 137 4.81 9.70 14.69
N TYR A 138 5.80 8.94 14.18
CA TYR A 138 7.22 9.12 14.55
C TYR A 138 7.73 10.53 14.24
N GLY A 139 7.38 11.08 13.07
CA GLY A 139 7.82 12.40 12.65
C GLY A 139 7.42 13.50 13.64
N PHE A 140 6.17 13.45 14.08
CA PHE A 140 5.65 14.37 15.09
C PHE A 140 6.33 14.20 16.46
N LEU A 141 6.62 12.97 16.90
CA LEU A 141 7.33 12.74 18.17
C LEU A 141 8.75 13.31 18.16
N LYS A 142 9.45 13.26 17.02
CA LYS A 142 10.77 13.91 16.87
C LYS A 142 10.67 15.42 16.93
N GLN A 143 9.59 16.00 16.40
CA GLN A 143 9.32 17.43 16.48
C GLN A 143 9.07 17.89 17.92
N LEU A 144 8.32 17.12 18.71
CA LEU A 144 8.14 17.40 20.14
C LEU A 144 9.46 17.44 20.91
N GLN A 145 10.39 16.53 20.63
CA GLN A 145 11.70 16.53 21.29
C GLN A 145 12.49 17.81 20.97
N ILE A 146 12.45 18.27 19.72
CA ILE A 146 13.11 19.53 19.35
C ILE A 146 12.41 20.72 19.98
N TYR A 147 11.09 20.69 20.08
CA TYR A 147 10.34 21.73 20.76
C TYR A 147 10.75 21.86 22.24
N VAL A 148 10.90 20.74 22.94
CA VAL A 148 11.44 20.69 24.31
C VAL A 148 12.88 21.25 24.36
N GLN A 149 13.74 20.87 23.41
CA GLN A 149 15.13 21.35 23.34
C GLN A 149 15.23 22.86 23.08
N CYS A 150 14.26 23.44 22.36
CA CYS A 150 14.11 24.88 22.19
C CYS A 150 13.55 25.58 23.44
N GLY A 151 13.47 24.89 24.60
CA GLY A 151 12.85 25.42 25.82
C GLY A 151 11.38 25.75 25.62
N TYR A 152 10.74 25.08 24.65
CA TYR A 152 9.37 25.31 24.21
C TYR A 152 9.07 26.73 23.70
N ALA A 153 10.11 27.52 23.44
CA ALA A 153 10.05 28.84 22.83
C ALA A 153 10.59 28.77 21.41
N PHE A 154 9.90 28.02 20.55
CA PHE A 154 10.31 27.77 19.17
C PHE A 154 10.43 29.06 18.35
N LYS A 155 11.50 29.18 17.56
CA LYS A 155 11.68 30.21 16.54
C LYS A 155 12.21 29.56 15.27
N PRO A 156 11.71 29.90 14.07
CA PRO A 156 12.22 29.30 12.82
C PRO A 156 13.73 29.51 12.59
N LYS A 157 14.29 30.57 13.19
CA LYS A 157 15.72 30.91 13.09
C LYS A 157 16.59 30.20 14.14
N ASP A 158 16.01 29.40 15.04
CA ASP A 158 16.75 28.68 16.09
C ASP A 158 17.82 27.75 15.46
N PRO A 159 19.11 27.87 15.84
CA PRO A 159 20.18 27.00 15.34
C PRO A 159 19.93 25.51 15.56
N THR A 160 19.28 25.14 16.67
CA THR A 160 18.92 23.76 17.05
C THR A 160 17.92 23.20 16.07
N TYR A 161 16.84 23.94 15.80
CA TYR A 161 15.83 23.57 14.82
C TYR A 161 16.41 23.45 13.41
N ARG A 162 17.20 24.43 12.95
CA ARG A 162 17.79 24.42 11.61
C ARG A 162 18.71 23.21 11.40
N SER A 163 19.47 22.85 12.43
CA SER A 163 20.39 21.70 12.39
C SER A 163 19.64 20.36 12.42
N TRP A 164 18.52 20.30 13.14
CA TRP A 164 17.62 19.16 13.11
C TRP A 164 16.89 19.04 11.77
N LYS A 165 16.32 20.13 11.23
CA LYS A 165 15.52 20.11 10.00
C LYS A 165 16.29 19.57 8.79
N ARG A 166 17.59 19.89 8.70
CA ARG A 166 18.49 19.33 7.67
C ARG A 166 18.64 17.81 7.73
N ARG A 167 18.49 17.22 8.91
CA ARG A 167 18.63 15.76 9.15
C ARG A 167 17.29 15.05 9.32
N TYR A 168 16.21 15.79 9.52
CA TYR A 168 14.88 15.27 9.86
C TYR A 168 14.37 14.28 8.81
N THR A 169 14.33 14.70 7.54
CA THR A 169 13.86 13.86 6.43
C THR A 169 14.63 12.56 6.34
N HIS A 170 15.96 12.59 6.54
CA HIS A 170 16.79 11.40 6.54
C HIS A 170 16.45 10.47 7.73
N GLY A 171 16.30 11.03 8.94
CA GLY A 171 15.96 10.24 10.12
C GLY A 171 14.53 9.65 10.11
N VAL A 172 13.57 10.34 9.49
CA VAL A 172 12.21 9.81 9.27
C VAL A 172 12.23 8.70 8.25
N ARG A 173 12.92 8.92 7.12
CA ARG A 173 13.06 7.89 6.09
C ARG A 173 13.70 6.62 6.64
N GLN A 174 14.80 6.76 7.39
CA GLN A 174 15.48 5.62 8.01
C GLN A 174 14.55 4.84 8.96
N TYR A 175 13.73 5.54 9.76
CA TYR A 175 12.74 4.90 10.62
C TYR A 175 11.70 4.12 9.82
N LEU A 176 11.13 4.73 8.78
CA LEU A 176 10.13 4.09 7.92
C LEU A 176 10.71 2.87 7.22
N GLU A 177 11.98 2.91 6.79
CA GLU A 177 12.68 1.75 6.24
C GLU A 177 12.76 0.59 7.25
N TYR A 178 12.99 0.86 8.55
CA TYR A 178 12.94 -0.16 9.60
C TYR A 178 11.52 -0.69 9.86
N ALA A 179 10.52 0.20 9.91
CA ALA A 179 9.14 -0.19 10.15
C ALA A 179 8.58 -1.03 9.00
N GLU A 180 8.94 -0.71 7.75
CA GLU A 180 8.58 -1.49 6.56
C GLU A 180 9.26 -2.87 6.51
N ASP A 181 10.41 -3.04 7.16
CA ASP A 181 11.10 -4.34 7.26
C ASP A 181 10.42 -5.30 8.25
N VAL A 182 9.59 -4.80 9.17
CA VAL A 182 8.84 -5.64 10.10
C VAL A 182 7.70 -6.34 9.36
N ALA A 183 7.83 -7.65 9.16
CA ALA A 183 6.78 -8.47 8.58
C ALA A 183 6.00 -9.23 9.66
N ILE A 184 4.67 -9.12 9.59
CA ILE A 184 3.75 -9.78 10.53
C ILE A 184 3.47 -11.20 10.03
N ILE A 185 3.84 -12.21 10.82
CA ILE A 185 3.59 -13.64 10.52
C ILE A 185 2.25 -14.06 11.12
N VAL A 186 2.03 -13.75 12.39
CA VAL A 186 0.77 -13.98 13.09
C VAL A 186 0.30 -12.63 13.63
N PRO A 187 -0.85 -12.10 13.17
CA PRO A 187 -1.39 -10.81 13.61
C PRO A 187 -1.34 -10.66 15.13
N ASP A 188 -0.81 -9.53 15.60
CA ASP A 188 -0.69 -9.13 17.01
C ASP A 188 0.09 -10.10 17.91
N ARG A 189 0.77 -11.11 17.34
CA ARG A 189 1.43 -12.19 18.10
C ARG A 189 2.87 -12.46 17.70
N LEU A 190 3.16 -12.49 16.40
CA LEU A 190 4.48 -12.87 15.90
C LEU A 190 4.86 -12.07 14.67
N SER A 191 5.99 -11.38 14.77
CA SER A 191 6.59 -10.62 13.68
C SER A 191 8.06 -11.00 13.49
N ILE A 192 8.59 -10.74 12.30
CA ILE A 192 10.01 -10.92 11.95
C ILE A 192 10.56 -9.59 11.44
N ALA A 193 11.82 -9.31 11.76
CA ALA A 193 12.59 -8.22 11.17
C ALA A 193 14.00 -8.69 10.83
N THR A 194 14.55 -8.18 9.73
CA THR A 194 15.94 -8.38 9.31
C THR A 194 16.86 -7.23 9.69
N ASP A 195 16.26 -6.06 9.96
CA ASP A 195 16.95 -4.88 10.44
C ASP A 195 16.28 -4.31 11.70
N PHE A 196 17.05 -3.55 12.48
CA PHE A 196 16.56 -2.96 13.72
C PHE A 196 17.22 -1.59 13.96
N PRO A 197 16.46 -0.57 14.40
CA PRO A 197 17.03 0.76 14.61
C PRO A 197 18.20 0.78 15.60
N ALA A 198 19.34 1.31 15.17
CA ALA A 198 20.48 1.56 16.04
C ALA A 198 20.20 2.67 17.07
N ASP A 199 19.33 3.63 16.71
CA ASP A 199 18.86 4.67 17.61
C ASP A 199 17.86 4.10 18.62
N GLY A 200 18.18 4.21 19.92
CA GLY A 200 17.35 3.61 20.98
C GLY A 200 15.96 4.23 21.11
N LEU A 201 15.71 5.43 20.56
CA LEU A 201 14.36 6.00 20.54
C LEU A 201 13.55 5.43 19.38
N GLN A 202 14.13 5.36 18.18
CA GLN A 202 13.51 4.69 17.03
C GLN A 202 13.17 3.23 17.37
N GLY A 203 14.12 2.50 17.97
CA GLY A 203 13.90 1.12 18.38
C GLY A 203 12.81 0.99 19.43
N ARG A 204 12.72 1.93 20.38
CA ARG A 204 11.63 1.95 21.36
C ARG A 204 10.27 2.15 20.69
N TRP A 205 10.19 3.08 19.74
CA TRP A 205 8.93 3.39 19.05
C TRP A 205 8.49 2.22 18.19
N MET A 206 9.40 1.63 17.43
CA MET A 206 9.09 0.44 16.64
C MET A 206 8.53 -0.68 17.52
N LEU A 207 9.15 -0.95 18.68
CA LEU A 207 8.65 -1.95 19.62
C LEU A 207 7.27 -1.61 20.18
N GLN A 208 6.95 -0.33 20.39
CA GLN A 208 5.63 0.09 20.88
C GLN A 208 4.56 0.08 19.78
N GLU A 209 4.90 0.52 18.57
CA GLU A 209 4.02 0.57 17.41
C GLU A 209 3.52 -0.83 17.01
N PHE A 210 4.39 -1.83 17.10
CA PHE A 210 4.04 -3.24 16.88
C PHE A 210 3.68 -4.00 18.16
N GLU A 211 3.49 -3.28 19.28
CA GLU A 211 3.10 -3.83 20.59
C GLU A 211 3.96 -5.01 21.08
N ILE A 212 5.26 -4.98 20.76
CA ILE A 212 6.19 -6.08 21.04
C ILE A 212 6.47 -6.18 22.53
N THR A 213 6.22 -7.36 23.08
CA THR A 213 6.44 -7.67 24.50
C THR A 213 7.68 -8.52 24.73
N HIS A 214 8.12 -9.29 23.73
CA HIS A 214 9.27 -10.20 23.83
C HIS A 214 10.13 -10.09 22.56
N LEU A 215 11.44 -10.16 22.73
CA LEU A 215 12.39 -10.10 21.62
C LEU A 215 13.23 -11.39 21.55
N VAL A 216 13.24 -12.04 20.39
CA VAL A 216 14.11 -13.19 20.09
C VAL A 216 15.17 -12.73 19.12
N VAL A 217 16.43 -12.69 19.55
CA VAL A 217 17.57 -12.25 18.73
C VAL A 217 18.40 -13.47 18.33
N ILE A 218 18.59 -13.69 17.03
CA ILE A 218 19.31 -14.85 16.50
C ILE A 218 20.63 -14.42 15.88
N GLY A 219 21.73 -14.79 16.53
CA GLY A 219 23.09 -14.51 16.08
C GLY A 219 23.91 -13.70 17.08
N SER A 220 24.95 -13.03 16.58
CA SER A 220 25.85 -12.20 17.38
C SER A 220 25.44 -10.72 17.40
N GLU A 221 24.19 -10.41 17.02
CA GLU A 221 23.66 -9.07 16.99
C GLU A 221 23.65 -8.45 18.40
N GLU A 222 24.01 -7.17 18.46
CA GLU A 222 23.86 -6.41 19.69
C GLU A 222 22.37 -6.34 20.05
N VAL A 223 22.07 -6.57 21.33
CA VAL A 223 20.69 -6.42 21.78
C VAL A 223 20.38 -4.93 21.75
N PRO A 224 19.28 -4.52 21.09
CA PRO A 224 18.93 -3.12 21.03
C PRO A 224 18.84 -2.52 22.44
N SER A 225 19.57 -1.42 22.66
CA SER A 225 19.59 -0.74 23.97
C SER A 225 18.19 -0.33 24.46
N CYS A 226 17.26 -0.09 23.52
CA CYS A 226 15.86 0.18 23.79
C CYS A 226 15.14 -1.00 24.48
N ALA A 227 15.46 -2.24 24.12
CA ALA A 227 14.87 -3.42 24.74
C ALA A 227 15.27 -3.54 26.21
N THR A 228 16.55 -3.28 26.51
CA THR A 228 17.06 -3.22 27.89
C THR A 228 16.38 -2.12 28.70
N ASN A 229 16.20 -0.93 28.11
CA ASN A 229 15.56 0.21 28.79
C ASN A 229 14.07 -0.03 29.10
N LEU A 230 13.36 -0.73 28.20
CA LEU A 230 11.97 -1.13 28.40
C LEU A 230 11.81 -2.35 29.31
N ARG A 231 12.91 -2.98 29.75
CA ARG A 231 12.92 -4.25 30.50
C ARG A 231 12.17 -5.37 29.77
N LEU A 232 12.19 -5.35 28.43
CA LEU A 232 11.59 -6.40 27.62
C LEU A 232 12.41 -7.70 27.81
N PRO A 233 11.77 -8.85 28.00
CA PRO A 233 12.46 -10.13 27.95
C PRO A 233 13.12 -10.33 26.59
N VAL A 234 14.45 -10.49 26.59
CA VAL A 234 15.25 -10.74 25.40
C VAL A 234 15.83 -12.14 25.46
N HIS A 235 15.48 -12.98 24.49
CA HIS A 235 16.04 -14.31 24.33
C HIS A 235 17.07 -14.33 23.19
N ARG A 236 18.31 -14.70 23.50
CA ARG A 236 19.37 -14.85 22.49
C ARG A 236 19.49 -16.30 22.07
N VAL A 237 19.41 -16.52 20.76
CA VAL A 237 19.64 -17.82 20.15
C VAL A 237 21.09 -17.88 19.69
N ASP A 238 21.87 -18.75 20.32
CA ASP A 238 23.27 -18.96 19.99
C ASP A 238 23.41 -19.52 18.56
N THR A 239 24.33 -18.94 17.78
CA THR A 239 24.68 -19.42 16.44
C THR A 239 26.16 -19.75 16.31
N SER A 240 26.85 -20.03 17.43
CA SER A 240 28.26 -20.41 17.47
C SER A 240 28.54 -21.78 16.82
N GLU A 241 27.54 -22.65 16.75
CA GLU A 241 27.63 -23.97 16.10
C GLU A 241 27.81 -23.80 14.58
N PRO A 242 28.97 -24.18 14.00
CA PRO A 242 29.24 -24.03 12.58
C PRO A 242 28.46 -25.01 11.71
N ASP A 243 28.08 -26.18 12.24
CA ASP A 243 27.26 -27.13 11.51
C ASP A 243 25.79 -26.73 11.61
N ILE A 244 25.26 -26.29 10.47
CA ILE A 244 23.92 -25.72 10.39
C ILE A 244 22.82 -26.74 10.74
N ASP A 245 23.06 -28.05 10.57
CA ASP A 245 22.10 -29.09 10.92
C ASP A 245 22.11 -29.37 12.41
N ILE A 246 23.29 -29.38 13.01
CA ILE A 246 23.43 -29.53 14.46
C ILE A 246 22.78 -28.33 15.15
N TRP A 247 22.98 -27.14 14.59
CA TRP A 247 22.29 -25.93 15.03
C TRP A 247 20.77 -26.06 14.90
N THR A 248 20.25 -26.51 13.74
CA THR A 248 18.82 -26.76 13.53
C THR A 248 18.25 -27.77 14.53
N LYS A 249 19.00 -28.82 14.89
CA LYS A 249 18.52 -29.83 15.84
C LYS A 249 18.51 -29.37 17.30
N LYS A 250 19.42 -28.46 17.68
CA LYS A 250 19.60 -28.05 19.09
C LYS A 250 18.97 -26.70 19.41
N ALA A 251 19.28 -25.67 18.64
CA ALA A 251 18.94 -24.29 18.95
C ALA A 251 17.51 -23.92 18.52
N VAL A 252 17.11 -24.34 17.32
CA VAL A 252 15.81 -23.98 16.73
C VAL A 252 14.61 -24.44 17.58
N PRO A 253 14.52 -25.70 18.07
CA PRO A 253 13.40 -26.12 18.91
C PRO A 253 13.34 -25.39 20.26
N SER A 254 14.49 -24.94 20.79
CA SER A 254 14.53 -24.16 22.02
C SER A 254 13.98 -22.75 21.80
N ALA A 255 14.37 -22.12 20.69
CA ALA A 255 13.88 -20.79 20.32
C ALA A 255 12.36 -20.80 20.04
N ALA A 256 11.87 -21.81 19.32
CA ALA A 256 10.45 -22.00 19.06
C ALA A 256 9.61 -22.12 20.35
N ARG A 257 10.12 -22.84 21.36
CA ARG A 257 9.47 -22.95 22.67
C ARG A 257 9.38 -21.62 23.42
N VAL A 258 10.37 -20.74 23.26
CA VAL A 258 10.35 -19.41 23.88
C VAL A 258 9.27 -18.54 23.25
N ILE A 259 9.16 -18.57 21.91
CA ILE A 259 8.10 -17.87 21.18
C ILE A 259 6.72 -18.35 21.65
N GLU A 260 6.54 -19.67 21.74
CA GLU A 260 5.28 -20.26 22.19
C GLU A 260 4.92 -19.88 23.62
N GLN A 261 5.87 -19.90 24.55
CA GLN A 261 5.64 -19.50 25.95
C GLN A 261 5.25 -18.03 26.07
N ALA A 262 5.89 -17.15 25.30
CA ALA A 262 5.56 -15.74 25.26
C ALA A 262 4.14 -15.49 24.73
N ILE A 263 3.78 -16.15 23.62
CA ILE A 263 2.45 -16.02 23.00
C ILE A 263 1.34 -16.60 23.89
N LYS A 264 1.58 -17.74 24.55
CA LYS A 264 0.65 -18.31 25.55
C LYS A 264 0.44 -17.40 26.76
N GLY A 265 1.42 -16.57 27.07
CA GLY A 265 1.34 -15.52 28.10
C GLY A 265 0.64 -14.24 27.64
N ASP A 266 -0.09 -14.29 26.52
CA ASP A 266 -0.73 -13.13 25.86
C ASP A 266 0.26 -12.08 25.32
N GLY A 267 1.53 -12.47 25.11
CA GLY A 267 2.56 -11.59 24.56
C GLY A 267 2.60 -11.57 23.03
N SER A 268 3.16 -10.49 22.48
CA SER A 268 3.63 -10.37 21.10
C SER A 268 5.16 -10.50 21.02
N VAL A 269 5.66 -11.23 20.03
CA VAL A 269 7.07 -11.59 19.87
C VAL A 269 7.63 -11.04 18.56
N LEU A 270 8.79 -10.36 18.63
CA LEU A 270 9.59 -10.01 17.46
C LEU A 270 10.80 -10.94 17.34
N VAL A 271 10.95 -11.62 16.21
CA VAL A 271 12.13 -12.41 15.86
C VAL A 271 13.05 -11.58 14.99
N TYR A 272 14.23 -11.24 15.51
CA TYR A 272 15.21 -10.38 14.84
C TYR A 272 16.51 -11.13 14.51
N SER A 273 16.94 -11.05 13.26
CA SER A 273 18.25 -11.50 12.80
C SER A 273 18.65 -10.83 11.51
N LYS A 274 19.93 -10.48 11.32
CA LYS A 274 20.42 -10.01 10.01
C LYS A 274 20.38 -11.09 8.92
N HIS A 275 20.24 -12.35 9.33
CA HIS A 275 20.15 -13.50 8.43
C HIS A 275 18.74 -14.08 8.49
N GLU A 276 17.87 -13.57 7.63
CA GLU A 276 16.44 -13.92 7.56
C GLU A 276 16.20 -15.44 7.61
N THR A 277 17.00 -16.24 6.88
CA THR A 277 16.88 -17.70 6.83
C THR A 277 16.86 -18.37 8.22
N LYS A 278 17.64 -17.86 9.19
CA LYS A 278 17.67 -18.41 10.55
C LYS A 278 16.39 -18.08 11.32
N SER A 279 15.91 -16.85 11.20
CA SER A 279 14.61 -16.43 11.76
C SER A 279 13.46 -17.26 11.18
N LEU A 280 13.48 -17.48 9.87
CA LEU A 280 12.48 -18.30 9.18
C LEU A 280 12.46 -19.74 9.66
N LEU A 281 13.62 -20.34 9.96
CA LEU A 281 13.67 -21.70 10.53
C LEU A 281 13.08 -21.76 11.93
N VAL A 282 13.35 -20.75 12.76
CA VAL A 282 12.77 -20.63 14.11
C VAL A 282 11.25 -20.46 14.04
N ILE A 283 10.77 -19.61 13.13
CA ILE A 283 9.33 -19.39 12.89
C ILE A 283 8.68 -20.66 12.35
N CYS A 284 9.32 -21.34 11.40
CA CYS A 284 8.86 -22.63 10.86
C CYS A 284 8.66 -23.65 11.98
N ALA A 285 9.67 -23.83 12.85
CA ALA A 285 9.58 -24.74 13.98
C ALA A 285 8.48 -24.35 14.97
N TYR A 286 8.27 -23.04 15.21
CA TYR A 286 7.15 -22.56 16.03
C TYR A 286 5.80 -22.91 15.41
N LEU A 287 5.60 -22.63 14.12
CA LEU A 287 4.35 -22.93 13.42
C LEU A 287 4.05 -24.43 13.41
N MET A 288 5.07 -25.26 13.21
CA MET A 288 4.96 -26.72 13.29
C MET A 288 4.52 -27.17 14.69
N ALA A 289 5.14 -26.63 15.74
CA ALA A 289 4.84 -27.00 17.13
C ALA A 289 3.46 -26.50 17.60
N ALA A 290 3.16 -25.21 17.39
CA ALA A 290 1.96 -24.56 17.91
C ALA A 290 0.69 -24.97 17.16
N SER A 291 0.80 -25.23 15.84
CA SER A 291 -0.35 -25.43 14.96
C SER A 291 -0.43 -26.83 14.36
N ARG A 292 0.46 -27.75 14.77
CA ARG A 292 0.57 -29.13 14.25
C ARG A 292 0.70 -29.18 12.73
N LEU A 293 1.41 -28.22 12.17
CA LEU A 293 1.67 -28.14 10.74
C LEU A 293 2.88 -29.00 10.39
N SER A 294 2.85 -29.63 9.23
CA SER A 294 4.08 -30.10 8.59
C SER A 294 4.98 -28.93 8.22
N SER A 295 6.28 -29.18 8.01
CA SER A 295 7.20 -28.14 7.54
C SER A 295 6.70 -27.46 6.26
N ARG A 296 6.09 -28.23 5.35
CA ARG A 296 5.51 -27.72 4.10
C ARG A 296 4.31 -26.79 4.33
N GLU A 297 3.43 -27.12 5.27
CA GLU A 297 2.28 -26.26 5.60
C GLU A 297 2.74 -24.98 6.33
N ALA A 298 3.71 -25.10 7.24
CA ALA A 298 4.33 -23.93 7.87
C ALA A 298 5.00 -23.01 6.83
N MET A 299 5.65 -23.58 5.83
CA MET A 299 6.19 -22.83 4.69
C MET A 299 5.11 -22.15 3.87
N SER A 300 3.95 -22.79 3.66
CA SER A 300 2.80 -22.15 2.99
C SER A 300 2.32 -20.92 3.75
N VAL A 301 2.27 -20.98 5.09
CA VAL A 301 1.92 -19.82 5.93
C VAL A 301 2.95 -18.70 5.78
N MET A 302 4.25 -19.03 5.75
CA MET A 302 5.30 -18.03 5.55
C MET A 302 5.25 -17.42 4.13
N GLU A 303 5.05 -18.23 3.10
CA GLU A 303 4.84 -17.77 1.71
C GLU A 303 3.59 -16.87 1.61
N GLU A 304 2.59 -17.07 2.48
CA GLU A 304 1.40 -16.24 2.58
C GLU A 304 1.62 -14.89 3.28
N ARG A 305 2.65 -14.76 4.11
CA ARG A 305 2.84 -13.57 4.96
C ARG A 305 4.06 -12.75 4.59
N LEU A 306 5.06 -13.36 3.95
CA LEU A 306 6.34 -12.74 3.64
C LEU A 306 6.47 -12.37 2.17
N VAL A 307 6.86 -11.12 1.93
CA VAL A 307 7.13 -10.61 0.59
C VAL A 307 8.44 -11.22 0.08
N LEU A 308 8.40 -11.86 -1.10
CA LEU A 308 9.58 -12.46 -1.75
C LEU A 308 10.19 -13.65 -0.99
N PHE A 309 9.40 -14.37 -0.17
CA PHE A 309 9.84 -15.63 0.41
C PHE A 309 10.27 -16.63 -0.68
N ASP A 310 11.57 -16.88 -0.78
CA ASP A 310 12.19 -17.80 -1.73
C ASP A 310 13.19 -18.70 -0.99
N PRO A 311 12.73 -19.82 -0.40
CA PRO A 311 13.56 -20.68 0.41
C PRO A 311 14.64 -21.36 -0.43
N CYS A 312 15.90 -21.27 0.01
CA CYS A 312 17.02 -21.92 -0.65
C CYS A 312 17.05 -23.45 -0.38
N PRO A 313 17.80 -24.25 -1.15
CA PRO A 313 17.90 -25.70 -0.92
C PRO A 313 18.34 -26.08 0.50
N THR A 314 19.19 -25.26 1.13
CA THR A 314 19.61 -25.45 2.52
C THR A 314 18.42 -25.33 3.48
N PHE A 315 17.56 -24.33 3.26
CA PHE A 315 16.35 -24.15 4.08
C PHE A 315 15.41 -25.34 3.97
N PHE A 316 15.16 -25.85 2.76
CA PHE A 316 14.34 -27.06 2.55
C PHE A 316 14.90 -28.28 3.29
N ARG A 317 16.21 -28.50 3.18
CA ARG A 317 16.85 -29.62 3.89
C ARG A 317 16.73 -29.48 5.40
N GLN A 318 16.84 -28.26 5.93
CA GLN A 318 16.69 -27.99 7.36
C GLN A 318 15.24 -28.11 7.84
N SER A 319 14.27 -27.72 7.01
CA SER A 319 12.85 -27.89 7.33
C SER A 319 12.44 -29.37 7.35
N GLU A 320 13.01 -30.20 6.46
CA GLU A 320 12.88 -31.66 6.52
C GLU A 320 13.50 -32.25 7.80
N ILE A 321 14.63 -31.71 8.27
CA ILE A 321 15.20 -32.10 9.58
C ILE A 321 14.20 -31.81 10.70
N LEU A 322 13.50 -30.66 10.66
CA LEU A 322 12.50 -30.30 11.67
C LEU A 322 11.33 -31.30 11.71
N ASP A 323 10.90 -31.84 10.56
CA ASP A 323 9.85 -32.88 10.51
C ASP A 323 10.27 -34.18 11.23
N THR A 324 11.57 -34.43 11.35
CA THR A 324 12.09 -35.62 12.08
C THR A 324 12.19 -35.42 13.59
N LEU A 325 12.03 -34.19 14.08
CA LEU A 325 12.21 -33.87 15.49
C LEU A 325 10.88 -33.91 16.24
N PRO A 326 10.88 -34.37 17.52
CA PRO A 326 9.73 -34.22 18.39
C PRO A 326 9.63 -32.76 18.87
N LEU A 327 9.16 -31.88 17.98
CA LEU A 327 8.70 -30.54 18.32
C LEU A 327 7.39 -30.74 19.13
N GLY A 328 7.52 -30.97 20.44
CA GLY A 328 6.53 -31.65 21.29
C GLY A 328 5.06 -31.19 21.17
N GLU A 329 4.14 -32.10 21.47
CA GLU A 329 2.71 -31.81 21.64
C GLU A 329 2.46 -30.98 22.90
N ILE A 330 1.72 -29.86 22.81
CA ILE A 330 1.36 -29.09 24.00
C ILE A 330 -0.11 -28.64 23.94
N SER A 331 -0.95 -29.35 24.73
CA SER A 331 -2.30 -29.01 25.25
C SER A 331 -3.12 -27.95 24.50
N SER A 332 -4.23 -28.39 23.94
CA SER A 332 -5.35 -27.61 23.39
C SER A 332 -5.73 -26.40 24.25
N GLY A 333 -5.42 -25.22 23.74
CA GLY A 333 -6.20 -24.00 23.98
C GLY A 333 -6.70 -23.55 22.61
N ASP A 334 -8.02 -23.57 22.41
CA ASP A 334 -8.70 -23.39 21.11
C ASP A 334 -8.44 -22.03 20.40
N ALA A 335 -7.72 -21.10 21.03
CA ALA A 335 -7.59 -19.72 20.55
C ALA A 335 -6.63 -19.50 19.36
N THR A 336 -5.63 -20.37 19.12
CA THR A 336 -4.66 -20.20 17.99
C THR A 336 -5.09 -20.89 16.71
N GLN A 337 -5.95 -21.91 16.76
CA GLN A 337 -6.47 -22.54 15.53
C GLN A 337 -7.49 -21.64 14.82
N ASP A 338 -8.29 -20.87 15.57
CA ASP A 338 -9.30 -19.99 14.99
C ASP A 338 -8.66 -18.81 14.23
N SER A 339 -7.56 -18.22 14.73
CA SER A 339 -6.86 -17.11 14.06
C SER A 339 -6.02 -17.52 12.85
N ILE A 340 -5.56 -18.78 12.79
CA ILE A 340 -4.79 -19.31 11.64
C ILE A 340 -5.72 -19.90 10.57
N LYS A 341 -6.90 -20.42 10.94
CA LYS A 341 -7.87 -20.99 9.99
C LYS A 341 -8.91 -19.98 9.47
N SER A 342 -9.16 -18.88 10.17
CA SER A 342 -10.13 -17.86 9.74
C SER A 342 -9.67 -17.03 8.53
N ASP A 343 -8.44 -17.21 8.05
CA ASP A 343 -7.83 -16.38 7.00
C ASP A 343 -7.23 -17.23 5.87
N GLN A 344 -7.85 -18.37 5.54
CA GLN A 344 -7.57 -19.11 4.29
C GLN A 344 -8.09 -18.30 3.10
N GLY A 345 -7.32 -17.27 2.71
CA GLY A 345 -7.82 -16.32 1.73
C GLY A 345 -6.84 -15.26 1.23
N SER A 346 -5.52 -15.49 1.19
CA SER A 346 -4.66 -14.82 0.18
C SER A 346 -3.18 -15.26 0.24
N SER A 347 -2.81 -16.24 -0.60
CA SER A 347 -1.41 -16.54 -0.99
C SER A 347 -0.63 -15.30 -1.43
N GLN A 348 0.30 -14.83 -0.59
CA GLN A 348 1.23 -13.74 -0.87
C GLN A 348 2.56 -14.22 -1.47
N LYS A 349 2.48 -15.02 -2.55
CA LYS A 349 3.61 -15.23 -3.48
C LYS A 349 4.29 -13.88 -3.75
N SER A 350 5.64 -13.84 -3.74
CA SER A 350 6.51 -12.80 -4.34
C SER A 350 5.68 -11.67 -4.96
N ARG A 351 5.34 -10.64 -4.16
CA ARG A 351 4.36 -9.60 -4.58
C ARG A 351 5.01 -8.75 -5.66
N ARG A 352 4.99 -9.24 -6.91
CA ARG A 352 5.20 -8.40 -8.09
C ARG A 352 4.10 -7.35 -8.05
N GLN A 353 4.48 -6.10 -8.07
CA GLN A 353 3.55 -4.97 -8.10
C GLN A 353 3.49 -4.42 -9.51
N SER A 354 2.30 -4.04 -9.96
CA SER A 354 2.13 -3.18 -11.13
C SER A 354 2.17 -1.72 -10.68
N PHE A 355 2.70 -0.83 -11.53
CA PHE A 355 2.78 0.61 -11.28
C PHE A 355 1.88 1.39 -12.25
N PRO A 356 0.55 1.39 -12.03
CA PRO A 356 -0.35 2.22 -12.80
C PRO A 356 -0.21 3.72 -12.46
N THR A 357 -0.50 4.55 -13.44
CA THR A 357 -0.57 6.02 -13.37
C THR A 357 -2.01 6.49 -13.45
N THR A 358 -2.32 7.61 -12.78
CA THR A 358 -3.55 8.37 -13.04
C THR A 358 -3.22 9.44 -14.08
N ARG A 359 -3.91 9.41 -15.22
CA ARG A 359 -3.74 10.39 -16.29
C ARG A 359 -4.17 11.77 -15.84
N SER A 360 -3.47 12.81 -16.28
CA SER A 360 -3.78 14.17 -15.89
C SER A 360 -5.20 14.59 -16.24
N SER A 361 -5.86 15.28 -15.30
CA SER A 361 -7.20 15.85 -15.48
C SER A 361 -7.31 16.84 -16.65
N SER A 362 -6.19 17.40 -17.12
CA SER A 362 -6.15 18.33 -18.26
C SER A 362 -6.10 17.69 -19.65
N LEU A 363 -6.03 16.36 -19.76
CA LEU A 363 -5.91 15.68 -21.06
C LEU A 363 -7.25 15.60 -21.83
N ARG A 364 -7.18 15.73 -23.16
CA ARG A 364 -8.37 15.73 -24.04
C ARG A 364 -9.12 14.39 -24.11
N THR A 365 -8.48 13.28 -23.74
CA THR A 365 -9.08 11.93 -23.77
C THR A 365 -8.66 11.15 -22.52
N TYR A 366 -9.59 10.42 -21.89
CA TYR A 366 -9.35 9.56 -20.72
C TYR A 366 -8.76 10.28 -19.49
N ALA A 367 -9.14 11.54 -19.26
CA ALA A 367 -8.69 12.34 -18.11
C ALA A 367 -9.06 11.68 -16.77
N GLY A 368 -8.08 11.56 -15.87
CA GLY A 368 -8.24 10.92 -14.55
C GLY A 368 -8.39 9.40 -14.58
N ASP A 369 -8.26 8.75 -15.74
CA ASP A 369 -8.29 7.28 -15.82
C ASP A 369 -6.98 6.66 -15.33
N THR A 370 -7.10 5.48 -14.75
CA THR A 370 -5.96 4.66 -14.33
C THR A 370 -5.42 3.87 -15.53
N SER A 371 -4.21 4.18 -15.95
CA SER A 371 -3.52 3.57 -17.10
C SER A 371 -2.13 3.07 -16.74
N LEU A 372 -1.50 2.32 -17.64
CA LEU A 372 -0.05 2.08 -17.59
C LEU A 372 0.66 3.19 -18.41
N PRO A 373 1.92 3.52 -18.10
CA PRO A 373 2.69 4.46 -18.92
C PRO A 373 2.78 3.99 -20.36
N GLY A 374 2.63 4.90 -21.33
CA GLY A 374 2.75 4.53 -22.73
C GLY A 374 2.10 5.51 -23.71
N GLY A 375 2.62 5.47 -24.94
CA GLY A 375 2.17 6.31 -26.03
C GLY A 375 2.36 5.65 -27.39
N LYS A 376 2.42 6.48 -28.44
CA LYS A 376 2.52 6.01 -29.82
C LYS A 376 3.99 5.80 -30.20
N VAL A 377 4.22 4.86 -31.13
CA VAL A 377 5.54 4.68 -31.75
C VAL A 377 5.91 5.96 -32.50
N ASP A 378 7.09 6.50 -32.18
CA ASP A 378 7.71 7.61 -32.91
C ASP A 378 8.60 7.04 -34.04
N PRO A 379 8.69 7.70 -35.21
CA PRO A 379 9.65 7.33 -36.25
C PRO A 379 11.11 7.12 -35.79
N GLU A 380 11.54 7.76 -34.70
CA GLU A 380 12.90 7.58 -34.14
C GLU A 380 13.05 6.36 -33.22
N ASP A 381 11.95 5.70 -32.84
CA ASP A 381 11.99 4.55 -31.94
C ASP A 381 12.49 3.29 -32.68
N ASN A 382 13.50 2.63 -32.11
CA ASN A 382 14.15 1.48 -32.77
C ASN A 382 13.39 0.16 -32.60
N SER A 383 12.46 0.11 -31.65
CA SER A 383 11.64 -1.08 -31.34
C SER A 383 10.47 -0.71 -30.43
N ILE A 384 9.50 -1.61 -30.29
CA ILE A 384 8.38 -1.45 -29.33
C ILE A 384 8.88 -1.33 -27.88
N GLU A 385 9.96 -2.04 -27.52
CA GLU A 385 10.59 -1.87 -26.21
C GLU A 385 11.13 -0.44 -26.04
N ASP A 386 11.76 0.11 -27.08
CA ASP A 386 12.36 1.45 -27.05
C ASP A 386 11.28 2.53 -26.90
N THR A 387 10.18 2.42 -27.65
CA THR A 387 8.98 3.26 -27.49
C THR A 387 8.48 3.21 -26.06
N ALA A 388 8.23 2.01 -25.51
CA ALA A 388 7.68 1.88 -24.16
C ALA A 388 8.61 2.45 -23.09
N ARG A 389 9.94 2.30 -23.25
CA ARG A 389 10.94 2.88 -22.35
C ARG A 389 11.02 4.39 -22.45
N ARG A 390 10.91 4.97 -23.66
CA ARG A 390 10.87 6.41 -23.86
C ARG A 390 9.64 7.00 -23.16
N GLU A 391 8.47 6.47 -23.43
CA GLU A 391 7.20 6.92 -22.83
C GLU A 391 7.22 6.78 -21.30
N ALA A 392 7.68 5.65 -20.75
CA ALA A 392 7.80 5.47 -19.30
C ALA A 392 8.84 6.42 -18.67
N PHE A 393 9.90 6.79 -19.40
CA PHE A 393 10.84 7.79 -18.94
C PHE A 393 10.24 9.20 -18.97
N GLU A 394 9.50 9.55 -20.01
CA GLU A 394 8.85 10.86 -20.19
C GLU A 394 7.71 11.07 -19.18
N GLU A 395 6.89 10.05 -18.93
CA GLU A 395 5.73 10.14 -18.04
C GLU A 395 6.10 10.05 -16.55
N ILE A 396 6.97 9.09 -16.19
CA ILE A 396 7.23 8.74 -14.77
C ILE A 396 8.72 8.74 -14.39
N GLY A 397 9.62 9.10 -15.30
CA GLY A 397 11.06 9.14 -15.03
C GLY A 397 11.70 7.76 -14.89
N LEU A 398 11.07 6.69 -15.39
CA LEU A 398 11.63 5.33 -15.30
C LEU A 398 12.92 5.24 -16.13
N PRO A 399 14.07 4.87 -15.54
CA PRO A 399 15.33 4.84 -16.28
C PRO A 399 15.30 3.90 -17.48
N ARG A 400 15.86 4.38 -18.60
CA ARG A 400 16.04 3.58 -19.83
C ARG A 400 17.18 2.56 -19.71
N ASP A 401 17.91 2.55 -18.61
CA ASP A 401 18.99 1.59 -18.34
C ASP A 401 18.46 0.16 -18.21
N LYS A 402 18.79 -0.67 -19.21
CA LYS A 402 18.34 -2.06 -19.29
C LYS A 402 18.93 -2.97 -18.20
N LEU A 403 20.02 -2.57 -17.54
CA LEU A 403 20.58 -3.33 -16.41
C LEU A 403 19.77 -3.10 -15.13
N LYS A 404 19.28 -1.88 -14.91
CA LYS A 404 18.43 -1.52 -13.76
C LYS A 404 16.98 -1.94 -13.94
N VAL A 405 16.52 -1.90 -15.20
CA VAL A 405 15.13 -2.17 -15.57
C VAL A 405 15.11 -3.22 -16.71
N PRO A 406 15.51 -4.48 -16.45
CA PRO A 406 15.56 -5.50 -17.49
C PRO A 406 14.18 -5.82 -18.08
N LEU A 407 14.17 -6.09 -19.38
CA LEU A 407 12.98 -6.58 -20.09
C LEU A 407 12.67 -8.02 -19.63
N LEU A 408 11.43 -8.27 -19.24
CA LEU A 408 10.94 -9.62 -18.98
C LEU A 408 10.33 -10.22 -20.25
N CYS A 409 9.38 -9.51 -20.86
CA CYS A 409 8.74 -9.93 -22.10
C CYS A 409 7.99 -8.78 -22.79
N VAL A 410 7.64 -9.02 -24.06
CA VAL A 410 6.65 -8.23 -24.81
C VAL A 410 5.44 -9.13 -24.99
N LEU A 411 4.26 -8.67 -24.56
CA LEU A 411 3.02 -9.43 -24.64
C LEU A 411 2.38 -9.34 -26.04
N GLU A 412 1.43 -10.23 -26.30
CA GLU A 412 0.60 -10.19 -27.49
C GLU A 412 -0.20 -8.87 -27.60
N PRO A 413 -0.54 -8.42 -28.83
CA PRO A 413 -1.27 -7.17 -29.02
C PRO A 413 -2.70 -7.22 -28.48
N PHE A 414 -3.17 -6.07 -27.99
CA PHE A 414 -4.54 -5.84 -27.58
C PHE A 414 -5.20 -4.78 -28.46
N LEU A 415 -6.50 -4.91 -28.67
CA LEU A 415 -7.29 -3.98 -29.46
C LEU A 415 -7.94 -2.90 -28.57
N ALA A 416 -7.58 -1.64 -28.81
CA ALA A 416 -8.04 -0.47 -28.06
C ALA A 416 -8.75 0.51 -29.00
N ALA A 417 -10.04 0.30 -29.26
CA ALA A 417 -10.77 1.04 -30.29
C ALA A 417 -9.96 1.09 -31.61
N GLU A 418 -9.47 2.24 -32.05
CA GLU A 418 -8.73 2.38 -33.31
C GLU A 418 -7.21 2.20 -33.17
N LEU A 419 -6.74 1.65 -32.05
CA LEU A 419 -5.32 1.41 -31.77
C LEU A 419 -5.04 -0.07 -31.50
N ILE A 420 -3.84 -0.51 -31.86
CA ILE A 420 -3.24 -1.76 -31.41
C ILE A 420 -2.22 -1.40 -30.32
N VAL A 421 -2.38 -1.97 -29.14
CA VAL A 421 -1.52 -1.72 -27.98
C VAL A 421 -0.70 -2.97 -27.72
N ILE A 422 0.62 -2.82 -27.62
CA ILE A 422 1.54 -3.93 -27.35
C ILE A 422 2.17 -3.71 -25.96
N PRO A 423 1.79 -4.48 -24.94
CA PRO A 423 2.33 -4.30 -23.60
C PRO A 423 3.78 -4.76 -23.51
N VAL A 424 4.62 -3.94 -22.88
CA VAL A 424 6.03 -4.27 -22.58
C VAL A 424 6.17 -4.42 -21.08
N VAL A 425 6.67 -5.57 -20.63
CA VAL A 425 6.82 -5.90 -19.20
C VAL A 425 8.29 -5.87 -18.83
N VAL A 426 8.63 -4.99 -17.89
CA VAL A 426 9.99 -4.85 -17.36
C VAL A 426 10.00 -5.16 -15.86
N LEU A 427 11.14 -5.59 -15.34
CA LEU A 427 11.36 -5.77 -13.91
C LEU A 427 12.15 -4.59 -13.36
N ILE A 428 11.65 -3.96 -12.30
CA ILE A 428 12.38 -2.90 -11.61
C ILE A 428 13.20 -3.54 -10.50
N LEU A 429 14.53 -3.57 -10.66
CA LEU A 429 15.44 -4.14 -9.66
C LEU A 429 15.95 -3.10 -8.65
N ASP A 430 16.11 -1.86 -9.10
CA ASP A 430 16.62 -0.76 -8.29
C ASP A 430 15.45 -0.11 -7.51
N LYS A 431 15.32 -0.49 -6.23
CA LYS A 431 14.29 0.09 -5.34
C LYS A 431 14.60 1.53 -4.90
N SER A 432 15.78 2.06 -5.23
CA SER A 432 16.14 3.45 -4.92
C SER A 432 15.59 4.46 -5.94
N LEU A 433 14.97 3.98 -7.03
CA LEU A 433 14.41 4.82 -8.07
C LEU A 433 13.29 5.70 -7.52
N THR A 434 13.53 7.01 -7.52
CA THR A 434 12.51 8.03 -7.26
C THR A 434 11.87 8.44 -8.59
N PRO A 435 10.59 8.10 -8.85
CA PRO A 435 9.92 8.49 -10.08
C PRO A 435 9.80 10.01 -10.17
N LEU A 436 10.03 10.55 -11.37
CA LEU A 436 9.88 11.97 -11.68
C LEU A 436 8.67 12.10 -12.61
N LEU A 437 7.53 12.50 -12.02
CA LEU A 437 6.27 12.56 -12.76
C LEU A 437 6.22 13.82 -13.62
N ASN A 438 5.89 13.64 -14.90
CA ASN A 438 5.51 14.75 -15.76
C ASN A 438 4.05 15.14 -15.47
N GLN A 439 3.86 16.20 -14.67
CA GLN A 439 2.53 16.64 -14.23
C GLN A 439 1.59 17.08 -15.37
N ALA A 440 2.11 17.35 -16.57
CA ALA A 440 1.26 17.63 -17.73
C ALA A 440 0.50 16.39 -18.23
N GLU A 441 0.99 15.19 -17.91
CA GLU A 441 0.49 13.91 -18.42
C GLU A 441 0.04 12.96 -17.30
N VAL A 442 0.67 13.03 -16.13
CA VAL A 442 0.44 12.13 -14.99
C VAL A 442 0.18 12.92 -13.70
N ASP A 443 -0.99 12.74 -13.10
CA ASP A 443 -1.36 13.38 -11.83
C ASP A 443 -0.83 12.59 -10.62
N SER A 444 -0.81 11.25 -10.71
CA SER A 444 -0.27 10.40 -9.64
C SER A 444 0.25 9.06 -10.14
N LEU A 445 1.18 8.47 -9.39
CA LEU A 445 1.72 7.14 -9.61
C LEU A 445 1.52 6.33 -8.33
N PHE A 446 0.99 5.12 -8.45
CA PHE A 446 0.82 4.23 -7.30
C PHE A 446 1.17 2.80 -7.67
N SER A 447 1.41 1.97 -6.65
CA SER A 447 1.60 0.53 -6.84
C SER A 447 0.34 -0.24 -6.46
N HIS A 448 0.10 -1.34 -7.18
CA HIS A 448 -0.98 -2.28 -6.92
C HIS A 448 -0.45 -3.72 -7.03
N PRO A 449 -0.77 -4.64 -6.10
CA PRO A 449 -0.26 -6.00 -6.16
C PRO A 449 -0.72 -6.72 -7.44
N LEU A 450 0.20 -7.17 -8.29
CA LEU A 450 -0.15 -7.80 -9.58
C LEU A 450 -0.97 -9.09 -9.39
N ALA A 451 -0.71 -9.84 -8.31
CA ALA A 451 -1.44 -11.06 -7.99
C ALA A 451 -2.94 -10.81 -7.72
N SER A 452 -3.30 -9.60 -7.30
CA SER A 452 -4.68 -9.24 -6.96
C SER A 452 -5.61 -9.20 -8.17
N PHE A 453 -5.06 -9.05 -9.39
CA PHE A 453 -5.85 -9.14 -10.63
C PHE A 453 -6.28 -10.57 -10.98
N LEU A 454 -5.83 -11.57 -10.20
CA LEU A 454 -6.25 -12.96 -10.33
C LEU A 454 -7.28 -13.37 -9.27
N SER A 455 -7.76 -12.43 -8.45
CA SER A 455 -8.67 -12.67 -7.33
C SER A 455 -9.86 -11.71 -7.38
N THR A 456 -10.97 -12.11 -6.78
CA THR A 456 -12.12 -11.23 -6.49
C THR A 456 -12.05 -10.60 -5.10
N THR A 457 -11.07 -10.98 -4.29
CA THR A 457 -10.83 -10.46 -2.94
C THR A 457 -9.82 -9.32 -2.98
N PRO A 458 -10.07 -8.20 -2.28
CA PRO A 458 -9.13 -7.09 -2.24
C PRO A 458 -7.80 -7.49 -1.58
N PRO A 459 -6.66 -6.94 -2.03
CA PRO A 459 -5.34 -7.20 -1.42
C PRO A 459 -5.04 -6.33 -0.20
N PHE A 460 -5.99 -5.49 0.21
CA PHE A 460 -5.93 -4.59 1.36
C PHE A 460 -7.04 -4.98 2.36
N PRO A 461 -6.81 -4.80 3.67
CA PRO A 461 -7.78 -5.17 4.69
C PRO A 461 -9.09 -4.45 4.43
N SER A 462 -10.18 -5.22 4.33
CA SER A 462 -11.53 -4.70 4.24
C SER A 462 -11.88 -4.05 5.58
N GLU A 463 -12.04 -2.73 5.62
CA GLU A 463 -12.57 -2.09 6.83
C GLU A 463 -14.01 -2.56 7.07
N PRO A 464 -14.39 -2.95 8.31
CA PRO A 464 -15.67 -3.59 8.62
C PRO A 464 -16.92 -2.81 8.16
N ASP A 465 -16.80 -1.52 7.85
CA ASP A 465 -17.91 -0.65 7.45
C ASP A 465 -17.86 -0.16 5.98
N THR A 466 -16.94 -0.66 5.13
CA THR A 466 -16.82 -0.24 3.70
C THR A 466 -17.61 -1.11 2.69
N LEU A 467 -18.56 -1.91 3.16
CA LEU A 467 -19.33 -2.90 2.39
C LEU A 467 -20.45 -2.29 1.49
N GLU A 468 -20.12 -1.35 0.60
CA GLU A 468 -21.03 -1.00 -0.52
C GLU A 468 -20.50 -1.42 -1.90
N PHE A 469 -19.19 -1.62 -2.09
CA PHE A 469 -18.61 -1.89 -3.42
C PHE A 469 -17.73 -3.14 -3.46
N GLU A 470 -17.97 -4.01 -4.44
CA GLU A 470 -17.15 -5.19 -4.68
C GLU A 470 -15.78 -4.80 -5.27
N TYR A 471 -14.71 -5.42 -4.77
CA TYR A 471 -13.35 -5.20 -5.26
C TYR A 471 -13.21 -5.47 -6.76
N HIS A 472 -13.82 -6.56 -7.24
CA HIS A 472 -13.84 -6.96 -8.64
C HIS A 472 -15.26 -6.96 -9.16
N THR A 473 -15.49 -6.24 -10.26
CA THR A 473 -16.75 -6.28 -11.01
C THR A 473 -16.48 -6.51 -12.48
N PHE A 474 -17.50 -6.95 -13.23
CA PHE A 474 -17.41 -7.07 -14.67
C PHE A 474 -18.72 -6.68 -15.35
N HIS A 475 -18.59 -6.20 -16.59
CA HIS A 475 -19.72 -5.90 -17.46
C HIS A 475 -19.53 -6.54 -18.83
N ASP A 476 -20.56 -7.23 -19.31
CA ASP A 476 -20.59 -7.80 -20.64
C ASP A 476 -21.22 -6.78 -21.60
N TYR A 477 -20.42 -6.30 -22.54
CA TYR A 477 -20.85 -5.37 -23.57
C TYR A 477 -21.14 -6.10 -24.88
N ASP A 478 -22.16 -5.65 -25.59
CA ASP A 478 -22.45 -6.12 -26.94
C ASP A 478 -21.36 -5.65 -27.90
N TYR A 479 -20.78 -6.58 -28.66
CA TYR A 479 -19.80 -6.30 -29.70
C TYR A 479 -20.21 -6.92 -31.03
N ALA A 480 -20.51 -6.04 -31.98
CA ALA A 480 -20.71 -6.42 -33.36
C ALA A 480 -19.34 -6.56 -34.03
N HIS A 481 -18.85 -7.79 -34.13
CA HIS A 481 -17.60 -8.12 -34.82
C HIS A 481 -17.78 -8.23 -36.35
N SER A 482 -19.02 -8.23 -36.87
CA SER A 482 -19.30 -8.08 -38.30
C SER A 482 -20.69 -7.44 -38.55
N PRO A 483 -20.91 -6.77 -39.70
CA PRO A 483 -22.24 -6.32 -40.10
C PRO A 483 -23.21 -7.51 -40.18
N GLY A 484 -24.34 -7.45 -39.47
CA GLY A 484 -25.38 -8.48 -39.48
C GLY A 484 -25.11 -9.76 -38.68
N ALA A 485 -24.00 -9.87 -37.93
CA ALA A 485 -23.77 -11.00 -37.02
C ALA A 485 -24.60 -10.92 -35.74
N ARG A 486 -24.81 -12.10 -35.12
CA ARG A 486 -25.27 -12.20 -33.73
C ARG A 486 -24.33 -11.34 -32.86
N LYS A 487 -24.90 -10.46 -32.03
CA LYS A 487 -24.13 -9.66 -31.09
C LYS A 487 -23.45 -10.61 -30.12
N ASP A 488 -22.14 -10.77 -30.28
CA ASP A 488 -21.34 -11.50 -29.30
C ASP A 488 -21.05 -10.56 -28.14
N LYS A 489 -20.87 -11.13 -26.96
CA LYS A 489 -20.52 -10.37 -25.77
C LYS A 489 -19.02 -10.34 -25.59
N PHE A 490 -18.47 -9.22 -25.16
CA PHE A 490 -17.13 -9.16 -24.60
C PHE A 490 -17.20 -8.67 -23.17
N ARG A 491 -16.37 -9.27 -22.31
CA ARG A 491 -16.32 -8.93 -20.90
C ARG A 491 -15.30 -7.84 -20.66
N VAL A 492 -15.67 -6.86 -19.84
CA VAL A 492 -14.81 -5.81 -19.34
C VAL A 492 -14.75 -5.92 -17.83
N HIS A 493 -13.53 -5.97 -17.29
CA HIS A 493 -13.30 -6.07 -15.85
C HIS A 493 -12.96 -4.71 -15.23
N SER A 494 -13.29 -4.56 -13.96
CA SER A 494 -12.95 -3.41 -13.13
C SER A 494 -12.47 -3.88 -11.76
N PHE A 495 -11.38 -3.30 -11.28
CA PHE A 495 -10.78 -3.59 -9.98
C PHE A 495 -10.59 -2.31 -9.17
N LEU A 496 -11.06 -2.30 -7.92
CA LEU A 496 -10.81 -1.20 -7.01
C LEU A 496 -9.33 -1.12 -6.64
N THR A 497 -8.87 0.08 -6.36
CA THR A 497 -7.49 0.44 -6.00
C THR A 497 -7.32 0.63 -4.49
N GLY A 498 -8.43 0.79 -3.76
CA GLY A 498 -8.40 1.18 -2.33
C GLY A 498 -8.08 2.67 -2.15
N ARG A 499 -8.06 3.44 -3.24
CA ARG A 499 -7.68 4.86 -3.28
C ARG A 499 -8.77 5.75 -3.89
N GLU A 500 -9.97 5.19 -4.08
CA GLU A 500 -11.11 5.87 -4.70
C GLU A 500 -11.52 7.13 -3.93
N ALA A 501 -11.41 7.13 -2.60
CA ALA A 501 -11.67 8.30 -1.78
C ALA A 501 -10.71 9.48 -2.07
N GLY A 502 -9.51 9.17 -2.58
CA GLY A 502 -8.53 10.15 -3.06
C GLY A 502 -8.73 10.56 -4.53
N GLY A 503 -9.82 10.14 -5.17
CA GLY A 503 -10.14 10.46 -6.57
C GLY A 503 -9.51 9.53 -7.61
N VAL A 504 -8.79 8.48 -7.19
CA VAL A 504 -8.21 7.48 -8.13
C VAL A 504 -9.34 6.61 -8.68
N LYS A 505 -9.45 6.53 -10.01
CA LYS A 505 -10.44 5.65 -10.63
C LYS A 505 -10.02 4.18 -10.56
N PRO A 506 -10.98 3.24 -10.51
CA PRO A 506 -10.70 1.81 -10.59
C PRO A 506 -9.84 1.44 -11.81
N VAL A 507 -9.06 0.37 -11.69
CA VAL A 507 -8.37 -0.23 -12.84
C VAL A 507 -9.40 -0.95 -13.70
N PHE A 508 -9.76 -0.37 -14.84
CA PHE A 508 -10.85 -0.86 -15.69
C PHE A 508 -10.42 -1.11 -17.13
N GLY A 509 -11.23 -1.86 -17.88
CA GLY A 509 -11.12 -1.90 -19.33
C GLY A 509 -9.87 -2.60 -19.84
N LEU A 510 -9.20 -1.95 -20.79
CA LEU A 510 -7.99 -2.47 -21.43
C LEU A 510 -6.85 -2.65 -20.41
N THR A 511 -6.67 -1.69 -19.50
CA THR A 511 -5.66 -1.74 -18.44
C THR A 511 -5.83 -2.99 -17.59
N ALA A 512 -7.06 -3.26 -17.16
CA ALA A 512 -7.40 -4.47 -16.42
C ALA A 512 -7.11 -5.75 -17.24
N ALA A 513 -7.46 -5.79 -18.51
CA ALA A 513 -7.22 -6.94 -19.38
C ALA A 513 -5.71 -7.25 -19.54
N MET A 514 -4.88 -6.22 -19.73
CA MET A 514 -3.43 -6.37 -19.81
C MET A 514 -2.83 -6.87 -18.49
N LEU A 515 -3.31 -6.33 -17.35
CA LEU A 515 -2.83 -6.73 -16.02
C LEU A 515 -3.26 -8.13 -15.62
N ILE A 516 -4.50 -8.55 -15.92
CA ILE A 516 -4.95 -9.94 -15.79
C ILE A 516 -4.00 -10.85 -16.57
N ARG A 517 -3.76 -10.55 -17.85
CA ARG A 517 -2.90 -11.38 -18.70
C ARG A 517 -1.46 -11.46 -18.19
N THR A 518 -0.91 -10.32 -17.78
CA THR A 518 0.44 -10.21 -17.21
C THR A 518 0.54 -11.04 -15.92
N ALA A 519 -0.46 -10.95 -15.04
CA ALA A 519 -0.51 -11.72 -13.80
C ALA A 519 -0.64 -13.23 -14.08
N THR A 520 -1.49 -13.63 -15.03
CA THR A 520 -1.68 -15.04 -15.40
C THR A 520 -0.36 -15.68 -15.85
N ILE A 521 0.37 -15.00 -16.74
CA ILE A 521 1.68 -15.46 -17.21
C ILE A 521 2.70 -15.42 -16.07
N GLY A 522 2.78 -14.29 -15.36
CA GLY A 522 3.79 -14.06 -14.34
C GLY A 522 3.72 -15.04 -13.18
N TYR A 523 2.51 -15.39 -12.72
CA TYR A 523 2.31 -16.32 -11.60
C TYR A 523 1.99 -17.76 -12.03
N GLY A 524 1.86 -18.02 -13.34
CA GLY A 524 1.49 -19.34 -13.86
C GLY A 524 0.15 -19.84 -13.32
N ARG A 525 -0.80 -18.93 -13.07
CA ARG A 525 -2.09 -19.20 -12.41
C ARG A 525 -3.23 -18.53 -13.14
N GLU A 526 -4.32 -19.26 -13.35
CA GLU A 526 -5.55 -18.67 -13.91
C GLU A 526 -6.28 -17.79 -12.86
N PRO A 527 -7.03 -16.76 -13.29
CA PRO A 527 -7.86 -15.96 -12.39
C PRO A 527 -8.95 -16.80 -11.72
N SER A 528 -9.39 -16.41 -10.51
CA SER A 528 -10.50 -17.06 -9.80
C SER A 528 -11.89 -16.79 -10.40
N PHE A 529 -11.94 -16.09 -11.54
CA PHE A 529 -13.16 -15.66 -12.21
C PHE A 529 -13.03 -15.83 -13.74
N GLU A 530 -14.17 -15.87 -14.42
CA GLU A 530 -14.23 -16.00 -15.88
C GLU A 530 -13.81 -14.70 -16.58
N VAL A 531 -12.66 -14.73 -17.26
CA VAL A 531 -12.07 -13.61 -18.00
C VAL A 531 -12.89 -13.23 -19.25
N HIS A 532 -13.62 -14.19 -19.80
CA HIS A 532 -14.29 -14.05 -21.07
C HIS A 532 -15.79 -14.29 -20.92
N ALA A 533 -16.59 -13.52 -21.67
CA ALA A 533 -18.02 -13.79 -21.74
C ALA A 533 -18.26 -15.11 -22.52
N PRO A 534 -19.31 -15.89 -22.20
CA PRO A 534 -19.61 -17.11 -22.95
C PRO A 534 -19.75 -16.86 -24.45
N GLY A 535 -18.93 -17.56 -25.24
CA GLY A 535 -18.90 -17.42 -26.69
C GLY A 535 -18.20 -16.15 -27.21
N SER A 536 -17.48 -15.41 -26.36
CA SER A 536 -16.74 -14.23 -26.81
C SER A 536 -15.61 -14.62 -27.79
N PRO A 537 -15.40 -13.84 -28.86
CA PRO A 537 -14.28 -14.05 -29.76
C PRO A 537 -12.95 -13.80 -29.04
N SER A 538 -11.90 -14.51 -29.44
CA SER A 538 -10.55 -14.30 -28.90
C SER A 538 -10.00 -12.91 -29.27
N THR A 539 -8.97 -12.45 -28.56
CA THR A 539 -8.30 -11.18 -28.88
C THR A 539 -7.78 -11.18 -30.31
N GLU A 540 -7.22 -12.30 -30.78
CA GLU A 540 -6.74 -12.48 -32.15
C GLU A 540 -7.87 -12.44 -33.17
N GLU A 541 -9.00 -13.10 -32.88
CA GLU A 541 -10.20 -13.03 -33.74
C GLU A 541 -10.71 -11.58 -33.84
N ARG A 542 -10.69 -10.83 -32.73
CA ARG A 542 -11.10 -9.41 -32.69
C ARG A 542 -10.16 -8.51 -33.48
N ILE A 543 -8.84 -8.70 -33.34
CA ILE A 543 -7.83 -7.95 -34.08
C ILE A 543 -7.92 -8.27 -35.57
N ALA A 544 -7.97 -9.56 -35.93
CA ALA A 544 -8.12 -9.99 -37.32
C ALA A 544 -9.35 -9.36 -37.98
N TRP A 545 -10.49 -9.33 -37.29
CA TRP A 545 -11.68 -8.62 -37.77
C TRP A 545 -11.47 -7.11 -37.88
N ALA A 546 -10.82 -6.48 -36.91
CA ALA A 546 -10.54 -5.05 -36.93
C ALA A 546 -9.66 -4.66 -38.13
N LEU A 547 -8.62 -5.44 -38.43
CA LEU A 547 -7.73 -5.26 -39.59
C LEU A 547 -8.49 -5.36 -40.93
N LEU A 548 -9.55 -6.17 -40.99
CA LEU A 548 -10.32 -6.39 -42.22
C LEU A 548 -11.48 -5.41 -42.42
N THR A 549 -11.96 -4.74 -41.36
CA THR A 549 -13.25 -4.01 -41.41
C THR A 549 -13.18 -2.57 -40.96
N ARG A 550 -12.24 -2.20 -40.09
CA ARG A 550 -12.15 -0.82 -39.59
C ARG A 550 -11.26 -0.03 -40.53
N LYS A 551 -11.80 1.07 -41.05
CA LYS A 551 -11.14 1.90 -42.05
C LYS A 551 -9.70 2.27 -41.66
N VAL A 552 -9.48 2.68 -40.41
CA VAL A 552 -8.15 3.08 -39.90
C VAL A 552 -7.11 1.97 -40.08
N PHE A 553 -7.47 0.71 -39.80
CA PHE A 553 -6.54 -0.41 -39.93
C PHE A 553 -6.40 -0.89 -41.37
N VAL A 554 -7.48 -0.86 -42.15
CA VAL A 554 -7.43 -1.20 -43.58
C VAL A 554 -6.49 -0.25 -44.30
N ASP A 555 -6.66 1.06 -44.13
CA ASP A 555 -5.80 2.09 -44.72
C ASP A 555 -4.33 1.92 -44.29
N ALA A 556 -4.09 1.59 -43.01
CA ALA A 556 -2.74 1.35 -42.49
C ALA A 556 -2.11 0.09 -43.10
N CYS A 557 -2.85 -1.03 -43.18
CA CYS A 557 -2.37 -2.27 -43.77
C CYS A 557 -2.04 -2.12 -45.26
N GLU A 558 -2.84 -1.36 -46.00
CA GLU A 558 -2.57 -1.04 -47.40
C GLU A 558 -1.30 -0.20 -47.55
N LYS A 559 -1.13 0.82 -46.70
CA LYS A 559 0.05 1.69 -46.70
C LYS A 559 1.33 0.94 -46.35
N GLU A 560 1.26 0.01 -45.40
CA GLU A 560 2.40 -0.76 -44.90
C GLU A 560 2.64 -2.07 -45.68
N GLY A 561 1.75 -2.42 -46.62
CA GLY A 561 1.85 -3.65 -47.41
C GLY A 561 1.67 -4.92 -46.59
N VAL A 562 0.83 -4.89 -45.55
CA VAL A 562 0.62 -6.01 -44.62
C VAL A 562 -0.17 -7.13 -45.30
N ASP A 563 0.35 -8.37 -45.24
CA ASP A 563 -0.36 -9.55 -45.74
C ASP A 563 -1.51 -9.97 -44.79
N LEU A 564 -2.74 -9.70 -45.25
CA LEU A 564 -3.97 -10.01 -44.51
C LEU A 564 -4.42 -11.48 -44.63
N THR A 565 -3.66 -12.35 -45.31
CA THR A 565 -4.02 -13.78 -45.48
C THR A 565 -4.22 -14.50 -44.13
N VAL A 566 -3.36 -14.21 -43.15
CA VAL A 566 -3.48 -14.78 -41.80
C VAL A 566 -4.72 -14.22 -41.07
N ALA A 567 -4.97 -12.92 -41.17
CA ALA A 567 -6.15 -12.28 -40.58
C ALA A 567 -7.45 -12.88 -41.15
N ARG A 568 -7.55 -13.06 -42.47
CA ARG A 568 -8.71 -13.71 -43.13
C ARG A 568 -8.93 -15.13 -42.60
N ARG A 569 -7.87 -15.91 -42.45
CA ARG A 569 -7.93 -17.28 -41.90
C ARG A 569 -8.43 -17.31 -40.46
N ILE A 570 -7.91 -16.44 -39.60
CA ILE A 570 -8.30 -16.35 -38.18
C ILE A 570 -9.75 -15.87 -38.05
N ALA A 571 -10.14 -14.87 -38.84
CA ALA A 571 -11.52 -14.36 -38.87
C ALA A 571 -12.52 -15.35 -39.47
N GLY A 572 -12.05 -16.40 -40.16
CA GLY A 572 -12.88 -17.41 -40.82
C GLY A 572 -13.57 -16.87 -42.07
N VAL A 573 -12.89 -16.02 -42.83
CA VAL A 573 -13.39 -15.32 -44.01
C VAL A 573 -12.59 -15.78 -45.23
N ASP A 574 -13.27 -16.06 -46.35
CA ASP A 574 -12.60 -16.39 -47.63
C ASP A 574 -12.07 -15.12 -48.34
N ASP A 575 -11.36 -15.32 -49.45
CA ASP A 575 -10.78 -14.22 -50.25
C ASP A 575 -11.83 -13.27 -50.85
N GLN A 576 -13.11 -13.65 -50.81
CA GLN A 576 -14.25 -12.85 -51.27
C GLN A 576 -15.02 -12.18 -50.11
N GLY A 577 -14.55 -12.30 -48.86
CA GLY A 577 -15.18 -11.66 -47.70
C GLY A 577 -16.34 -12.45 -47.07
N SER A 578 -16.57 -13.70 -47.49
CA SER A 578 -17.67 -14.55 -47.01
C SER A 578 -17.24 -15.51 -45.90
N ARG A 579 -18.12 -15.73 -44.91
CA ARG A 579 -17.84 -16.59 -43.73
C ARG A 579 -17.74 -18.07 -44.12
N VAL A 580 -16.61 -18.70 -43.82
CA VAL A 580 -16.39 -20.14 -44.03
C VAL A 580 -16.76 -20.91 -42.75
N ARG A 581 -17.75 -21.83 -42.82
CA ARG A 581 -18.11 -22.71 -41.69
C ARG A 581 -16.98 -23.71 -41.40
N LEU A 582 -16.10 -23.40 -40.45
CA LEU A 582 -15.07 -24.34 -39.96
C LEU A 582 -15.65 -25.27 -38.88
N LYS A 583 -15.57 -26.60 -39.08
CA LYS A 583 -16.00 -27.62 -38.12
C LYS A 583 -15.11 -27.61 -36.85
N GLU A 584 -15.74 -27.68 -35.67
CA GLU A 584 -15.12 -27.56 -34.33
C GLU A 584 -13.84 -28.39 -34.09
N LYS A 585 -13.70 -29.56 -34.69
CA LYS A 585 -12.51 -30.42 -34.52
C LYS A 585 -11.19 -29.78 -35.01
N ARG A 586 -11.23 -28.83 -35.95
CA ARG A 586 -10.02 -28.15 -36.48
C ARG A 586 -9.53 -26.97 -35.63
N ARG A 587 -10.38 -26.39 -34.76
CA ARG A 587 -10.00 -25.25 -33.89
C ARG A 587 -8.94 -25.62 -32.84
N LYS A 588 -8.95 -26.86 -32.33
CA LYS A 588 -7.96 -27.33 -31.33
C LYS A 588 -6.55 -27.55 -31.91
N GLN A 589 -6.44 -27.87 -33.20
CA GLN A 589 -5.17 -28.24 -33.84
C GLN A 589 -4.32 -27.03 -34.26
N VAL A 590 -4.95 -25.86 -34.45
CA VAL A 590 -4.26 -24.60 -34.77
C VAL A 590 -3.62 -23.99 -33.50
N ARG A 591 -4.21 -24.21 -32.33
CA ARG A 591 -3.70 -23.72 -31.03
C ARG A 591 -2.33 -24.31 -30.63
N SER A 592 -1.93 -25.46 -31.15
CA SER A 592 -0.68 -26.13 -30.74
C SER A 592 0.53 -25.84 -31.65
N LYS A 593 0.39 -24.95 -32.63
CA LYS A 593 1.46 -24.57 -33.57
C LYS A 593 1.78 -23.06 -33.57
N LEU A 594 1.25 -22.33 -32.58
CA LEU A 594 1.62 -20.95 -32.29
C LEU A 594 2.62 -20.94 -31.14
#